data_AF-A0A7J6NL15-F1
#
_entry.id   AF-A0A7J6NL15-F1
#
_cell.length_a   1.000
_cell.length_b   1.000
_cell.length_c   1.000
_cell.angle_alpha   90.00
_cell.angle_beta   90.00
_cell.angle_gamma   90.00
#
_symmetry.space_group_name_H-M   'P 1'
#
loop_
_entity.id
_entity.type
_entity.pdbx_description
1 polymer ?
#
loop_
_entity_poly.entity_id
_entity_poly.type
_entity_poly.pdbx_seq_one_letter_code
_entity_poly.pdbx_strand_id
1 'polypeptide(L)'
;MCELLGGPRMYEGRGMLEIHENLKISDYLFDCFVMDADRALHSLNMTEELHDLVISMMEEQRKYVVKGHNKADTQRLVDGKTILDRIGGELNVEAVVETMYFGAERDPRIKFFFFLDKDKLATVKRRVTDFLCGALGGQSTIDVNIVRAVHYPMNIGDHQFDALVENLSTSMELMEVDPDVKA
;
A
#
# COMPACT_ATOMS: atom_id res chain seq x y z
N MET A 1 15.78 9.95 21.11
CA MET A 1 14.64 9.33 21.82
C MET A 1 14.67 9.62 23.32
N CYS A 2 15.79 9.41 24.04
CA CYS A 2 15.92 9.81 25.47
C CYS A 2 15.53 11.28 25.71
N GLU A 3 16.09 12.23 24.96
CA GLU A 3 15.74 13.65 25.04
C GLU A 3 14.26 13.94 24.76
N LEU A 4 13.70 13.32 23.71
CA LEU A 4 12.29 13.50 23.33
C LEU A 4 11.34 13.11 24.47
N LEU A 5 11.70 12.10 25.26
CA LEU A 5 10.96 11.62 26.43
C LEU A 5 11.32 12.39 27.72
N GLY A 6 12.01 13.54 27.61
CA GLY A 6 12.40 14.38 28.75
C GLY A 6 13.65 13.88 29.50
N GLY A 7 14.39 12.94 28.94
CA GLY A 7 15.62 12.41 29.53
C GLY A 7 16.81 13.37 29.43
N PRO A 8 17.79 13.28 30.33
CA PRO A 8 18.90 14.25 30.45
C PRO A 8 19.96 14.14 29.35
N ARG A 9 19.83 13.16 28.44
CA ARG A 9 20.82 12.87 27.40
C ARG A 9 20.36 13.38 26.05
N MET A 10 21.10 14.35 25.54
CA MET A 10 20.99 14.87 24.18
C MET A 10 21.58 13.88 23.17
N TYR A 11 20.99 13.81 21.98
CA TYR A 11 21.57 13.05 20.88
C TYR A 11 22.61 13.91 20.14
N GLU A 12 23.88 13.51 20.17
CA GLU A 12 25.00 14.24 19.52
C GLU A 12 25.37 13.68 18.13
N GLY A 13 24.61 12.70 17.62
CA GLY A 13 24.90 12.05 16.34
C GLY A 13 24.40 12.84 15.12
N ARG A 14 24.65 12.27 13.94
CA ARG A 14 24.15 12.78 12.66
C ARG A 14 22.61 12.83 12.65
N GLY A 15 22.04 13.83 11.99
CA GLY A 15 20.59 14.05 11.98
C GLY A 15 19.82 12.83 11.45
N MET A 16 18.63 12.57 12.01
CA MET A 16 17.79 11.41 11.62
C MET A 16 17.55 11.33 10.10
N LEU A 17 17.32 12.47 9.44
CA LEU A 17 17.13 12.50 7.99
C LEU A 17 18.38 12.11 7.21
N GLU A 18 19.55 12.56 7.66
CA GLU A 18 20.84 12.28 7.01
C GLU A 18 21.19 10.79 7.10
N ILE A 19 21.02 10.19 8.27
CA ILE A 19 21.41 8.78 8.47
C ILE A 19 20.47 7.80 7.76
N HIS A 20 19.20 8.16 7.57
CA HIS A 20 18.22 7.31 6.88
C HIS A 20 18.10 7.61 5.38
N GLU A 21 18.81 8.63 4.87
CA GLU A 21 18.66 9.11 3.49
C GLU A 21 18.86 8.02 2.43
N ASN A 22 19.83 7.13 2.67
CA ASN A 22 20.23 6.09 1.74
C ASN A 22 19.66 4.70 2.06
N LEU A 23 18.87 4.59 3.13
CA LEU A 23 18.34 3.31 3.60
C LEU A 23 17.06 2.86 2.88
N LYS A 24 16.45 3.75 2.07
CA LYS A 24 15.22 3.48 1.31
C LYS A 24 14.10 2.89 2.18
N ILE A 25 13.97 3.40 3.40
CA ILE A 25 12.92 2.97 4.32
C ILE A 25 11.58 3.45 3.78
N SER A 26 10.70 2.49 3.49
CA SER A 26 9.32 2.73 3.06
C SER A 26 8.39 2.91 4.26
N ASP A 27 7.17 3.39 4.01
CA ASP A 27 6.12 3.45 5.03
C ASP A 27 5.87 2.08 5.67
N TYR A 28 5.84 1.02 4.86
CA TYR A 28 5.73 -0.36 5.34
C TYR A 28 6.80 -0.73 6.37
N LEU A 29 8.07 -0.46 6.07
CA LEU A 29 9.18 -0.81 6.97
C LEU A 29 9.11 0.00 8.28
N PHE A 30 8.66 1.24 8.21
CA PHE A 30 8.48 2.07 9.40
C PHE A 30 7.28 1.58 10.24
N ASP A 31 6.17 1.20 9.61
CA ASP A 31 5.00 0.62 10.30
C ASP A 31 5.42 -0.66 11.05
N CYS A 32 6.14 -1.58 10.39
CA CYS A 32 6.66 -2.79 11.04
C CYS A 32 7.51 -2.46 12.26
N PHE A 33 8.37 -1.46 12.17
CA PHE A 33 9.20 -1.00 13.29
C PHE A 33 8.35 -0.44 14.45
N VAL A 34 7.35 0.39 14.17
CA VAL A 34 6.44 0.92 15.20
C VAL A 34 5.64 -0.20 15.86
N MET A 35 5.20 -1.20 15.09
CA MET A 35 4.51 -2.37 15.63
C MET A 35 5.40 -3.26 16.50
N ASP A 36 6.65 -3.46 16.11
CA ASP A 36 7.62 -4.19 16.95
C ASP A 36 7.91 -3.41 18.24
N ALA A 37 7.98 -2.08 18.15
CA ALA A 37 8.12 -1.21 19.31
C ALA A 37 6.88 -1.26 20.21
N ASP A 38 5.66 -1.22 19.66
CA ASP A 38 4.40 -1.42 20.37
C ASP A 38 4.38 -2.72 21.18
N ARG A 39 4.72 -3.84 20.52
CA ARG A 39 4.82 -5.16 21.19
C ARG A 39 5.88 -5.17 22.28
N ALA A 40 7.01 -4.49 22.07
CA ALA A 40 8.05 -4.37 23.08
C ALA A 40 7.61 -3.48 24.26
N LEU A 41 6.90 -2.38 24.00
CA LEU A 41 6.39 -1.47 25.01
C LEU A 41 5.30 -2.13 25.87
N HIS A 42 4.44 -2.98 25.28
CA HIS A 42 3.49 -3.80 26.02
C HIS A 42 4.16 -4.74 27.04
N SER A 43 5.43 -5.13 26.83
CA SER A 43 6.19 -5.93 27.81
C SER A 43 6.73 -5.09 28.98
N LEU A 44 6.69 -3.76 28.86
CA LEU A 44 7.04 -2.84 29.93
C LEU A 44 5.76 -2.54 30.71
N ASN A 45 5.84 -2.58 32.03
CA ASN A 45 4.70 -2.44 32.93
C ASN A 45 4.21 -0.97 33.04
N MET A 46 4.03 -0.30 31.89
CA MET A 46 3.61 1.09 31.74
C MET A 46 2.09 1.23 31.64
N THR A 47 1.58 2.45 31.85
CA THR A 47 0.15 2.75 31.64
C THR A 47 -0.14 2.90 30.15
N GLU A 48 -1.38 2.60 29.75
CA GLU A 48 -1.85 2.77 28.37
C GLU A 48 -1.61 4.21 27.86
N GLU A 49 -1.84 5.24 28.70
CA GLU A 49 -1.61 6.62 28.27
C GLU A 49 -0.14 6.92 27.97
N LEU A 50 0.79 6.30 28.71
CA LEU A 50 2.22 6.48 28.47
C LEU A 50 2.66 5.70 27.24
N HIS A 51 2.10 4.51 27.02
CA HIS A 51 2.34 3.71 25.84
C HIS A 51 1.89 4.46 24.57
N ASP A 52 0.65 4.96 24.53
CA ASP A 52 0.10 5.73 23.41
C ASP A 52 0.94 6.98 23.10
N LEU A 53 1.44 7.65 24.14
CA LEU A 53 2.31 8.81 23.99
C LEU A 53 3.63 8.43 23.31
N VAL A 54 4.27 7.33 23.71
CA VAL A 54 5.52 6.86 23.11
C VAL A 54 5.30 6.48 21.65
N ILE A 55 4.23 5.75 21.33
CA ILE A 55 3.89 5.39 19.94
C ILE A 55 3.65 6.64 19.10
N SER A 56 2.88 7.59 19.60
CA SER A 56 2.61 8.86 18.91
C SER A 56 3.90 9.65 18.64
N MET A 57 4.84 9.67 19.59
CA MET A 57 6.13 10.33 19.43
C MET A 57 7.02 9.62 18.40
N MET A 58 6.96 8.28 18.34
CA MET A 58 7.67 7.50 17.32
C MET A 58 7.10 7.78 15.93
N GLU A 59 5.78 7.80 15.80
CA GLU A 59 5.09 8.16 14.55
C GLU A 59 5.47 9.56 14.04
N GLU A 60 5.64 10.54 14.95
CA GLU A 60 6.08 11.86 14.53
C GLU A 60 7.47 11.85 13.87
N GLN A 61 8.34 10.88 14.20
CA GLN A 61 9.68 10.79 13.59
C GLN A 61 9.65 10.29 12.15
N ARG A 62 8.54 9.72 11.68
CA ARG A 62 8.41 9.15 10.33
C ARG A 62 8.80 10.11 9.23
N LYS A 63 8.42 11.39 9.33
CA LYS A 63 8.75 12.46 8.35
C LYS A 63 10.26 12.65 8.14
N TYR A 64 11.08 12.20 9.08
CA TYR A 64 12.54 12.27 9.00
C TYR A 64 13.19 10.94 8.58
N VAL A 65 12.42 9.86 8.47
CA VAL A 65 12.96 8.51 8.18
C VAL A 65 12.45 7.98 6.84
N VAL A 66 11.18 8.24 6.51
CA VAL A 66 10.53 7.78 5.28
C VAL A 66 10.56 8.90 4.24
N LYS A 67 11.24 8.67 3.11
CA LYS A 67 11.22 9.59 1.96
C LYS A 67 9.91 9.41 1.18
N GLY A 68 9.18 10.51 0.97
CA GLY A 68 7.92 10.48 0.20
C GLY A 68 6.73 9.93 0.97
N HIS A 69 6.76 10.01 2.31
CA HIS A 69 5.68 9.56 3.19
C HIS A 69 4.31 10.01 2.68
N ASN A 70 3.42 9.04 2.46
CA ASN A 70 2.03 9.28 2.16
C ASN A 70 1.18 8.76 3.33
N LYS A 71 0.43 9.66 3.97
CA LYS A 71 -0.43 9.33 5.12
C LYS A 71 -1.55 8.34 4.78
N ALA A 72 -1.86 8.14 3.49
CA ALA A 72 -2.76 7.07 3.04
C ALA A 72 -2.12 5.68 3.15
N ASP A 73 -0.78 5.59 3.13
CA ASP A 73 -0.05 4.31 3.18
C ASP A 73 0.09 3.77 4.61
N THR A 74 0.00 4.64 5.63
CA THR A 74 0.06 4.28 7.06
C THR A 74 -1.16 3.54 7.60
N GLN A 75 -2.22 3.40 6.80
CA GLN A 75 -3.44 2.65 7.19
C GLN A 75 -3.43 1.19 6.71
N ARG A 76 -2.31 0.72 6.11
CA ARG A 76 -2.26 -0.60 5.46
C ARG A 76 -2.02 -1.77 6.42
N LEU A 77 -1.57 -1.54 7.66
CA LEU A 77 -1.38 -2.60 8.65
C LEU A 77 -2.49 -2.57 9.70
N VAL A 78 -3.19 -3.70 9.86
CA VAL A 78 -4.10 -3.98 10.98
C VAL A 78 -3.67 -5.32 11.58
N ASP A 79 -3.40 -5.35 12.89
CA ASP A 79 -2.88 -6.53 13.61
C ASP A 79 -1.62 -7.17 13.00
N GLY A 80 -0.76 -6.35 12.37
CA GLY A 80 0.50 -6.82 11.77
C GLY A 80 0.34 -7.46 10.41
N LYS A 81 -0.86 -7.39 9.84
CA LYS A 81 -1.19 -7.90 8.52
C LYS A 81 -1.40 -6.75 7.56
N THR A 82 -0.82 -6.86 6.37
CA THR A 82 -1.11 -5.95 5.26
C THR A 82 -2.55 -6.11 4.80
N ILE A 83 -3.06 -5.14 4.03
CA ILE A 83 -4.34 -5.31 3.33
C ILE A 83 -4.28 -6.57 2.46
N LEU A 84 -3.16 -6.79 1.76
CA LEU A 84 -2.90 -7.99 0.96
C LEU A 84 -3.09 -9.27 1.78
N ASP A 85 -2.51 -9.35 2.98
CA ASP A 85 -2.66 -10.52 3.87
C ASP A 85 -4.10 -10.70 4.34
N ARG A 86 -4.80 -9.60 4.65
CA ARG A 86 -6.19 -9.61 5.12
C ARG A 86 -7.17 -10.08 4.05
N ILE A 87 -6.91 -9.76 2.78
CA ILE A 87 -7.73 -10.24 1.65
C ILE A 87 -7.32 -11.61 1.14
N GLY A 88 -6.38 -12.32 1.78
CA GLY A 88 -5.98 -13.68 1.42
C GLY A 88 -4.79 -13.80 0.46
N GLY A 89 -4.04 -12.71 0.26
CA GLY A 89 -2.78 -12.71 -0.47
C GLY A 89 -2.92 -12.55 -1.99
N GLU A 90 -1.80 -12.76 -2.70
CA GLU A 90 -1.67 -12.53 -4.14
C GLU A 90 -2.67 -13.34 -4.98
N LEU A 91 -2.98 -14.58 -4.60
CA LEU A 91 -3.93 -15.42 -5.34
C LEU A 91 -5.34 -14.82 -5.41
N ASN A 92 -5.78 -14.16 -4.33
CA ASN A 92 -7.08 -13.49 -4.32
C ASN A 92 -7.05 -12.20 -5.16
N VAL A 93 -5.94 -11.46 -5.15
CA VAL A 93 -5.75 -10.31 -6.06
C VAL A 93 -5.77 -10.78 -7.52
N GLU A 94 -5.09 -11.88 -7.84
CA GLU A 94 -5.08 -12.45 -9.18
C GLU A 94 -6.49 -12.84 -9.64
N ALA A 95 -7.29 -13.48 -8.78
CA ALA A 95 -8.66 -13.86 -9.08
C ALA A 95 -9.58 -12.63 -9.30
N VAL A 96 -9.42 -11.57 -8.49
CA VAL A 96 -10.13 -10.30 -8.69
C VAL A 96 -9.75 -9.66 -10.02
N VAL A 97 -8.45 -9.61 -10.36
CA VAL A 97 -7.96 -9.09 -11.64
C VAL A 97 -8.52 -9.90 -12.81
N GLU A 98 -8.51 -11.23 -12.73
CA GLU A 98 -9.04 -12.09 -13.77
C GLU A 98 -10.53 -11.81 -14.04
N THR A 99 -11.31 -11.68 -12.95
CA THR A 99 -12.74 -11.37 -13.01
C THR A 99 -12.99 -9.97 -13.56
N MET A 100 -12.18 -8.98 -13.16
CA MET A 100 -12.29 -7.60 -13.65
C MET A 100 -12.06 -7.52 -15.14
N TYR A 101 -11.02 -8.19 -15.65
CA TYR A 101 -10.75 -8.23 -17.09
C TYR A 101 -11.83 -8.99 -17.86
N PHE A 102 -12.38 -10.06 -17.30
CA PHE A 102 -13.52 -10.75 -17.91
C PHE A 102 -14.73 -9.81 -18.11
N GLY A 103 -15.01 -8.95 -17.13
CA GLY A 103 -16.02 -7.88 -17.25
C GLY A 103 -15.64 -6.80 -18.26
N ALA A 104 -14.42 -6.28 -18.17
CA ALA A 104 -13.93 -5.18 -19.00
C ALA A 104 -13.86 -5.54 -20.49
N GLU A 105 -13.55 -6.80 -20.83
CA GLU A 105 -13.59 -7.31 -22.21
C GLU A 105 -15.01 -7.31 -22.81
N ARG A 106 -16.05 -7.23 -21.98
CA ARG A 106 -17.47 -7.24 -22.38
C ARG A 106 -18.16 -5.89 -22.19
N ASP A 107 -17.57 -4.99 -21.43
CA ASP A 107 -18.12 -3.65 -21.16
C ASP A 107 -18.04 -2.78 -22.44
N PRO A 108 -19.18 -2.36 -23.03
CA PRO A 108 -19.18 -1.58 -24.27
C PRO A 108 -18.46 -0.23 -24.15
N ARG A 109 -18.25 0.31 -22.94
CA ARG A 109 -17.57 1.58 -22.68
C ARG A 109 -16.05 1.48 -22.84
N ILE A 110 -15.47 0.32 -22.54
CA ILE A 110 -14.01 0.15 -22.40
C ILE A 110 -13.43 -1.07 -23.13
N LYS A 111 -14.25 -2.01 -23.63
CA LYS A 111 -13.79 -3.25 -24.28
C LYS A 111 -12.75 -3.04 -25.39
N PHE A 112 -12.79 -1.89 -26.06
CA PHE A 112 -11.86 -1.54 -27.14
C PHE A 112 -10.40 -1.45 -26.68
N PHE A 113 -10.13 -1.13 -25.41
CA PHE A 113 -8.78 -1.11 -24.84
C PHE A 113 -8.22 -2.52 -24.59
N PHE A 114 -9.08 -3.53 -24.54
CA PHE A 114 -8.75 -4.91 -24.19
C PHE A 114 -8.72 -5.85 -25.39
N PHE A 115 -8.88 -5.34 -26.62
CA PHE A 115 -8.64 -6.11 -27.85
C PHE A 115 -7.15 -6.34 -28.08
N LEU A 116 -6.58 -7.23 -27.26
CA LEU A 116 -5.18 -7.63 -27.27
C LEU A 116 -5.08 -9.11 -27.65
N ASP A 117 -3.92 -9.51 -28.15
CA ASP A 117 -3.57 -10.92 -28.24
C ASP A 117 -3.53 -11.56 -26.84
N LYS A 118 -3.83 -12.86 -26.76
CA LYS A 118 -3.96 -13.57 -25.47
C LYS A 118 -2.70 -13.47 -24.61
N ASP A 119 -1.52 -13.54 -25.23
CA ASP A 119 -0.23 -13.52 -24.52
C ASP A 119 0.05 -12.13 -23.93
N LYS A 120 -0.24 -11.07 -24.69
CA LYS A 120 -0.15 -9.70 -24.21
C LYS A 120 -1.18 -9.42 -23.12
N LEU A 121 -2.42 -9.90 -23.27
CA LEU A 121 -3.45 -9.74 -22.24
C LEU A 121 -3.04 -10.42 -20.93
N ALA A 122 -2.53 -11.65 -21.00
CA ALA A 122 -2.00 -12.35 -19.83
C ALA A 122 -0.84 -11.59 -19.17
N THR A 123 0.05 -11.02 -19.98
CA THR A 123 1.16 -10.19 -19.48
C THR A 123 0.66 -8.92 -18.77
N VAL A 124 -0.36 -8.26 -19.33
CA VAL A 124 -0.98 -7.08 -18.74
C VAL A 124 -1.65 -7.43 -17.41
N LYS A 125 -2.45 -8.50 -17.36
CA LYS A 125 -3.09 -8.99 -16.13
C LYS A 125 -2.07 -9.22 -15.02
N ARG A 126 -0.99 -9.95 -15.29
CA ARG A 126 0.10 -10.18 -14.32
C ARG A 126 0.71 -8.87 -13.80
N ARG A 127 0.93 -7.89 -14.67
CA ARG A 127 1.47 -6.57 -14.27
C ARG A 127 0.48 -5.78 -13.42
N VAL A 128 -0.81 -5.88 -13.69
CA VAL A 128 -1.85 -5.27 -12.84
C VAL A 128 -1.92 -5.97 -11.48
N THR A 129 -1.84 -7.30 -11.43
CA THR A 129 -1.74 -8.05 -10.17
C THR A 129 -0.54 -7.58 -9.34
N ASP A 130 0.66 -7.53 -9.92
CA ASP A 130 1.86 -7.06 -9.23
C ASP A 130 1.75 -5.61 -8.76
N PHE A 131 1.13 -4.73 -9.56
CA PHE A 131 0.86 -3.35 -9.15
C PHE A 131 -0.09 -3.29 -7.95
N LEU A 132 -1.20 -4.04 -7.99
CA LEU A 132 -2.19 -4.07 -6.90
C LEU A 132 -1.63 -4.71 -5.64
N CYS A 133 -0.86 -5.79 -5.73
CA CYS A 133 -0.15 -6.37 -4.59
C CYS A 133 0.74 -5.34 -3.89
N GLY A 134 1.49 -4.53 -4.65
CA GLY A 134 2.25 -3.41 -4.09
C GLY A 134 1.40 -2.35 -3.41
N ALA A 135 0.30 -1.97 -4.06
CA ALA A 135 -0.65 -1.01 -3.51
C ALA A 135 -1.32 -1.50 -2.21
N LEU A 136 -1.45 -2.81 -2.04
CA LEU A 136 -2.08 -3.44 -0.88
C LEU A 136 -1.09 -3.83 0.23
N GLY A 137 0.17 -3.42 0.11
CA GLY A 137 1.20 -3.60 1.15
C GLY A 137 2.21 -4.71 0.88
N GLY A 138 2.12 -5.40 -0.26
CA GLY A 138 3.17 -6.30 -0.75
C GLY A 138 4.32 -5.56 -1.43
N GLN A 139 5.31 -6.31 -1.92
CA GLN A 139 6.33 -5.78 -2.82
C GLN A 139 5.73 -5.69 -4.24
N SER A 140 6.02 -4.61 -4.97
CA SER A 140 5.75 -4.53 -6.41
C SER A 140 7.03 -4.33 -7.20
N THR A 141 7.06 -4.88 -8.41
CA THR A 141 8.12 -4.61 -9.39
C THR A 141 7.78 -3.45 -10.33
N ILE A 142 6.56 -2.91 -10.23
CA ILE A 142 6.09 -1.80 -11.07
C ILE A 142 6.50 -0.46 -10.45
N ASP A 143 7.27 0.32 -11.21
CA ASP A 143 7.51 1.72 -10.89
C ASP A 143 6.22 2.52 -11.17
N VAL A 144 5.57 3.06 -10.12
CA VAL A 144 4.34 3.85 -10.27
C VAL A 144 4.49 5.04 -11.23
N ASN A 145 5.71 5.58 -11.37
CA ASN A 145 5.97 6.70 -12.28
C ASN A 145 5.76 6.33 -13.76
N ILE A 146 5.87 5.04 -14.12
CA ILE A 146 5.64 4.60 -15.49
C ILE A 146 4.16 4.47 -15.84
N VAL A 147 3.26 4.37 -14.84
CA VAL A 147 1.82 4.12 -15.05
C VAL A 147 1.21 5.22 -15.91
N ARG A 148 1.49 6.50 -15.63
CA ARG A 148 0.99 7.59 -16.48
C ARG A 148 1.54 7.51 -17.91
N ALA A 149 2.83 7.21 -18.06
CA ALA A 149 3.50 7.18 -19.35
C ALA A 149 2.93 6.09 -20.28
N VAL A 150 2.62 4.90 -19.74
CA VAL A 150 2.08 3.80 -20.54
C VAL A 150 0.62 4.02 -20.96
N HIS A 151 -0.16 4.78 -20.17
CA HIS A 151 -1.57 5.08 -20.47
C HIS A 151 -1.75 6.37 -21.28
N TYR A 152 -0.77 7.27 -21.31
CA TYR A 152 -0.82 8.52 -22.08
C TYR A 152 -1.30 8.37 -23.54
N PRO A 153 -0.73 7.45 -24.36
CA PRO A 153 -1.16 7.31 -25.76
C PRO A 153 -2.57 6.72 -25.92
N MET A 154 -3.17 6.18 -24.86
CA MET A 154 -4.50 5.56 -24.91
C MET A 154 -5.63 6.59 -24.84
N ASN A 155 -5.33 7.85 -24.47
CA ASN A 155 -6.31 8.94 -24.35
C ASN A 155 -7.54 8.53 -23.51
N ILE A 156 -7.29 7.89 -22.35
CA ILE A 156 -8.32 7.45 -21.41
C ILE A 156 -8.92 8.69 -20.74
N GLY A 157 -10.24 8.87 -20.84
CA GLY A 157 -10.99 9.89 -20.13
C GLY A 157 -11.65 9.35 -18.85
N ASP A 158 -12.15 10.25 -18.01
CA ASP A 158 -12.72 9.93 -16.70
C ASP A 158 -13.80 8.84 -16.78
N HIS A 159 -14.77 8.97 -17.70
CA HIS A 159 -15.83 7.97 -17.89
C HIS A 159 -15.34 6.54 -18.23
N GLN A 160 -14.15 6.40 -18.84
CA GLN A 160 -13.55 5.10 -19.14
C GLN A 160 -12.80 4.56 -17.93
N PHE A 161 -12.15 5.43 -17.17
CA PHE A 161 -11.53 5.05 -15.90
C PHE A 161 -12.59 4.62 -14.89
N ASP A 162 -13.67 5.37 -14.75
CA ASP A 162 -14.80 5.04 -13.87
C ASP A 162 -15.42 3.69 -14.24
N ALA A 163 -15.62 3.43 -15.55
CA ALA A 163 -16.10 2.13 -16.02
C ALA A 163 -15.16 0.97 -15.61
N LEU A 164 -13.84 1.17 -15.66
CA LEU A 164 -12.89 0.15 -15.20
C LEU A 164 -12.99 -0.07 -13.69
N VAL A 165 -13.11 1.01 -12.90
CA VAL A 165 -13.30 0.94 -11.45
C VAL A 165 -14.60 0.22 -11.09
N GLU A 166 -15.70 0.47 -11.80
CA GLU A 166 -16.96 -0.27 -11.62
C GLU A 166 -16.80 -1.78 -11.88
N ASN A 167 -16.05 -2.16 -12.91
CA ASN A 167 -15.73 -3.58 -13.18
C ASN A 167 -14.87 -4.18 -12.06
N LEU A 168 -13.93 -3.42 -11.49
CA LEU A 168 -13.15 -3.83 -10.33
C LEU A 168 -14.04 -4.04 -9.10
N SER A 169 -14.90 -3.07 -8.77
CA SER A 169 -15.83 -3.16 -7.64
C SER A 169 -16.77 -4.37 -7.77
N THR A 170 -17.32 -4.59 -8.96
CA THR A 170 -18.16 -5.77 -9.26
C THR A 170 -17.38 -7.07 -9.05
N SER A 171 -16.11 -7.10 -9.44
CA SER A 171 -15.25 -8.27 -9.26
C SER A 171 -14.96 -8.57 -7.78
N MET A 172 -14.72 -7.52 -6.99
CA MET A 172 -14.53 -7.66 -5.54
C MET A 172 -15.81 -8.13 -4.83
N GLU A 173 -16.99 -7.70 -5.29
CA GLU A 173 -18.28 -8.18 -4.77
C GLU A 173 -18.52 -9.66 -5.06
N LEU A 174 -18.23 -10.11 -6.28
CA LEU A 174 -18.39 -11.51 -6.66
C LEU A 174 -17.44 -12.45 -5.90
N MET A 175 -16.29 -11.92 -5.47
CA MET A 175 -15.26 -12.68 -4.74
C MET A 175 -15.39 -12.58 -3.22
N GLU A 176 -16.49 -12.00 -2.70
CA GLU A 176 -16.77 -11.81 -1.27
C GLU A 176 -15.63 -11.11 -0.50
N VAL A 177 -14.92 -10.19 -1.15
CA VAL A 177 -13.87 -9.40 -0.49
C VAL A 177 -14.51 -8.50 0.57
N ASP A 178 -13.96 -8.54 1.80
CA ASP A 178 -14.45 -7.83 2.97
C ASP A 178 -14.77 -6.34 2.67
N PRO A 179 -15.99 -5.85 2.99
CA PRO A 179 -16.38 -4.46 2.79
C PRO A 179 -15.42 -3.44 3.42
N ASP A 180 -14.78 -3.77 4.54
CA ASP A 180 -13.87 -2.86 5.26
C ASP A 180 -12.58 -2.58 4.48
N VAL A 181 -12.34 -3.29 3.37
CA VAL A 181 -11.19 -3.11 2.49
C VAL A 181 -11.54 -2.35 1.21
N LYS A 182 -12.82 -2.07 0.94
CA LYS A 182 -13.32 -1.43 -0.30
C LYS A 182 -13.17 0.10 -0.34
N ALA A 183 -12.11 0.64 0.28
CA ALA A 183 -11.88 2.06 0.52
C ALA A 183 -12.14 2.98 -0.69
#